data_AF-A0A7S1A9Q3-F1
#
_entry.id   AF-A0A7S1A9Q3-F1
#
_cell.length_a   1.000
_cell.length_b   1.000
_cell.length_c   1.000
_cell.angle_alpha   90.00
_cell.angle_beta   90.00
_cell.angle_gamma   90.00
#
_symmetry.space_group_name_H-M   'P 1'
#
loop_
_entity.id
_entity.type
_entity.pdbx_description
1 polymer ?
#
loop_
_entity_poly.entity_id
_entity_poly.type
_entity_poly.pdbx_seq_one_letter_code
_entity_poly.pdbx_strand_id
1 'polypeptide(L)'
;MAIGLPVASPAPCTSGGGPACVPYDTVPVHDPLIMYVVLRKDLDWPMGALINQACHACVAVAWDAREDAESRSYFSELEGQMVKSTLGVGSEGELRKAAEKLSAVGLPFKL
;
A
#
# COMPACT_ATOMS: atom_id res chain seq x y z
N MET A 1 -10.05 6.12 -11.56
CA MET A 1 -11.26 5.61 -10.89
C MET A 1 -10.98 5.63 -9.39
N ALA A 2 -11.32 6.74 -8.73
CA ALA A 2 -11.14 6.90 -7.29
C ALA A 2 -12.38 6.31 -6.61
N ILE A 3 -12.21 5.22 -5.88
CA ILE A 3 -13.25 4.60 -5.06
C ILE A 3 -13.26 5.31 -3.70
N GLY A 4 -14.05 6.39 -3.63
CA GLY A 4 -14.45 6.99 -2.36
C GLY A 4 -15.51 6.10 -1.71
N LEU A 5 -15.16 5.46 -0.59
CA LEU A 5 -16.15 4.84 0.30
C LEU A 5 -16.80 5.95 1.15
N PRO A 6 -18.14 5.97 1.29
CA PRO A 6 -18.80 6.95 2.14
C PRO A 6 -18.62 6.52 3.61
N VAL A 7 -17.76 7.21 4.35
CA VAL A 7 -17.77 7.11 5.81
C VAL A 7 -19.02 7.85 6.32
N ALA A 8 -19.88 7.13 7.03
CA ALA A 8 -21.11 7.69 7.58
C ALA A 8 -20.78 8.85 8.53
N SER A 9 -21.34 10.03 8.26
CA SER A 9 -21.21 11.21 9.11
C SER A 9 -22.00 10.98 10.41
N PRO A 10 -21.38 11.05 11.61
CA PRO A 10 -22.15 11.04 12.84
C PRO A 10 -22.91 12.37 13.00
N ALA A 11 -24.12 12.28 13.55
CA ALA A 11 -25.01 13.42 13.76
C ALA A 11 -24.38 14.46 14.74
N PRO A 12 -24.66 15.76 14.59
CA PRO A 12 -24.08 16.79 15.44
C PRO A 12 -24.67 16.71 16.86
N CYS A 13 -23.78 16.57 17.85
CA CYS A 13 -24.12 16.62 19.28
C CYS A 13 -24.49 18.05 19.67
N THR A 14 -25.70 18.27 20.19
CA THR A 14 -26.11 19.54 20.79
C THR A 14 -25.48 19.68 22.18
N SER A 15 -25.03 20.89 22.49
CA SER A 15 -24.18 21.23 23.63
C SER A 15 -24.88 21.02 24.98
N GLY A 16 -24.41 20.05 25.74
CA GLY A 16 -24.76 19.85 27.15
C GLY A 16 -23.75 18.97 27.88
N GLY A 17 -22.69 19.59 28.42
CA GLY A 17 -21.94 19.07 29.58
C GLY A 17 -21.20 17.72 29.46
N GLY A 18 -20.61 17.39 28.31
CA GLY A 18 -19.72 16.22 28.12
C GLY A 18 -18.26 16.63 27.86
N PRO A 19 -17.29 15.67 27.87
CA PRO A 19 -15.87 15.98 27.72
C PRO A 19 -15.62 16.74 26.42
N ALA A 20 -14.70 17.70 26.47
CA ALA A 20 -14.45 18.68 25.41
C ALA A 20 -14.45 18.03 24.01
N CYS A 21 -15.33 18.51 23.14
CA CYS A 21 -15.34 18.13 21.74
C CYS A 21 -14.02 18.56 21.11
N VAL A 22 -13.15 17.59 20.83
CA VAL A 22 -11.96 17.85 20.02
C VAL A 22 -12.43 18.10 18.58
N PRO A 23 -12.02 19.21 17.95
CA PRO A 23 -12.34 19.46 16.54
C PRO A 23 -11.80 18.32 15.68
N TYR A 24 -12.65 17.77 14.82
CA TYR A 24 -12.34 16.64 13.93
C TYR A 24 -11.22 16.96 12.92
N ASP A 25 -10.91 18.24 12.73
CA ASP A 25 -9.94 18.74 11.76
C ASP A 25 -8.46 18.57 12.18
N THR A 26 -8.17 18.01 13.36
CA THR A 26 -6.78 17.82 13.82
C THR A 26 -6.24 16.40 13.65
N VAL A 27 -6.94 15.50 12.95
CA VAL A 27 -6.35 14.21 12.57
C VAL A 27 -5.55 14.42 11.28
N PRO A 28 -4.22 14.43 11.31
CA PRO A 28 -3.44 14.51 10.08
C PRO A 28 -3.80 13.30 9.21
N VAL A 29 -4.41 13.56 8.05
CA VAL A 29 -4.63 12.55 7.02
C VAL A 29 -3.27 12.26 6.40
N HIS A 30 -2.59 11.23 6.91
CA HIS A 30 -1.32 10.77 6.36
C HIS A 30 -1.63 9.89 5.14
N ASP A 31 -0.93 10.13 4.01
CA ASP A 31 -0.99 9.21 2.88
C ASP A 31 -0.40 7.86 3.33
N PRO A 32 -1.16 6.75 3.29
CA PRO A 32 -0.68 5.49 3.83
C PRO A 32 0.43 4.90 2.96
N LEU A 33 1.44 4.28 3.59
CA LEU A 33 2.45 3.50 2.87
C LEU A 33 1.84 2.20 2.34
N ILE A 34 2.07 1.94 1.04
CA ILE A 34 1.49 0.79 0.33
C ILE A 34 2.60 0.02 -0.37
N MET A 35 2.63 -1.30 -0.17
CA MET A 35 3.43 -2.21 -1.00
C MET A 35 2.64 -2.63 -2.23
N TYR A 36 3.06 -2.16 -3.41
CA TYR A 36 2.45 -2.56 -4.67
C TYR A 36 3.03 -3.89 -5.17
N VAL A 37 2.15 -4.83 -5.52
CA VAL A 37 2.51 -6.13 -6.09
C VAL A 37 2.00 -6.19 -7.52
N VAL A 38 2.91 -6.13 -8.49
CA VAL A 38 2.54 -6.14 -9.92
C VAL A 38 2.70 -7.55 -10.47
N LEU A 39 1.61 -8.13 -10.95
CA LEU A 39 1.55 -9.52 -11.41
C LEU A 39 1.29 -9.62 -12.91
N ARG A 40 2.02 -10.52 -13.58
CA ARG A 40 1.77 -10.89 -14.98
C ARG A 40 0.51 -11.74 -15.09
N LYS A 41 -0.41 -11.31 -15.96
CA LYS A 41 -1.68 -11.98 -16.25
C LYS A 41 -1.64 -12.85 -17.50
N ASP A 42 -0.57 -12.75 -18.29
CA ASP A 42 -0.37 -13.51 -19.53
C ASP A 42 0.12 -14.94 -19.30
N LEU A 43 0.49 -15.27 -18.06
CA LEU A 43 1.00 -16.58 -17.67
C LEU A 43 -0.14 -17.50 -17.22
N ASP A 44 -0.16 -18.72 -17.73
CA ASP A 44 -1.10 -19.78 -17.31
C ASP A 44 -0.58 -20.47 -16.03
N TRP A 45 -0.38 -19.68 -14.97
CA TRP A 45 0.10 -20.18 -13.68
C TRP A 45 -1.04 -20.64 -12.79
N PRO A 46 -0.89 -21.77 -12.08
CA PRO A 46 -1.83 -22.14 -11.03
C PRO A 46 -1.80 -21.07 -9.92
N MET A 47 -2.95 -20.82 -9.30
CA MET A 47 -3.11 -19.79 -8.27
C MET A 47 -2.03 -19.86 -7.18
N GLY A 48 -1.68 -21.07 -6.71
CA GLY A 48 -0.64 -21.26 -5.71
C GLY A 48 0.74 -20.80 -6.15
N ALA A 49 1.11 -21.01 -7.43
CA ALA A 49 2.38 -20.52 -7.96
C ALA A 49 2.39 -18.98 -8.04
N LEU A 50 1.29 -18.37 -8.46
CA LEU A 50 1.16 -16.91 -8.51
C LEU A 50 1.29 -16.29 -7.12
N ILE A 51 0.61 -16.86 -6.12
CA ILE A 51 0.68 -16.41 -4.73
C ILE A 51 2.12 -16.54 -4.19
N ASN A 52 2.78 -17.69 -4.42
CA ASN A 52 4.14 -17.89 -3.94
C ASN A 52 5.12 -16.86 -4.54
N GLN A 53 4.96 -16.51 -5.81
CA GLN A 53 5.79 -15.48 -6.46
C GLN A 53 5.52 -14.09 -5.90
N ALA A 54 4.25 -13.74 -5.67
CA ALA A 54 3.88 -12.51 -4.97
C ALA A 54 4.53 -12.45 -3.56
N CYS A 55 4.42 -13.52 -2.77
CA CYS A 55 5.03 -13.60 -1.45
C CYS A 55 6.56 -13.48 -1.50
N HIS A 56 7.21 -14.17 -2.44
CA HIS A 56 8.66 -14.10 -2.62
C HIS A 56 9.11 -12.68 -2.95
N ALA A 57 8.43 -12.00 -3.89
CA ALA A 57 8.73 -10.62 -4.24
C ALA A 57 8.55 -9.67 -3.04
N CYS A 58 7.44 -9.78 -2.29
CA CYS A 58 7.19 -8.97 -1.10
C CYS A 58 8.30 -9.11 -0.04
N VAL A 59 8.72 -10.35 0.26
CA VAL A 59 9.78 -10.61 1.25
C VAL A 59 11.13 -10.12 0.75
N ALA A 60 11.43 -10.29 -0.54
CA ALA A 60 12.68 -9.81 -1.12
C ALA A 60 12.80 -8.27 -1.06
N VAL A 61 11.74 -7.54 -1.43
CA VAL A 61 11.71 -6.08 -1.31
C VAL A 61 11.81 -5.65 0.16
N ALA A 62 11.06 -6.30 1.05
CA ALA A 62 11.10 -6.01 2.48
C ALA A 62 12.50 -6.19 3.08
N TRP A 63 13.21 -7.23 2.65
CA TRP A 63 14.57 -7.51 3.09
C TRP A 63 15.58 -6.50 2.56
N ASP A 64 15.51 -6.18 1.27
CA ASP A 64 16.41 -5.25 0.60
C ASP A 64 16.23 -3.82 1.14
N ALA A 65 15.00 -3.40 1.42
CA ALA A 65 14.64 -2.06 1.88
C ALA A 65 14.55 -1.91 3.41
N ARG A 66 14.94 -2.93 4.19
CA ARG A 66 14.70 -2.98 5.66
C ARG A 66 15.31 -1.82 6.47
N GLU A 67 16.31 -1.13 5.92
CA GLU A 67 17.01 -0.03 6.59
C GLU A 67 16.41 1.35 6.23
N ASP A 68 15.57 1.42 5.19
CA ASP A 68 14.92 2.64 4.73
C ASP A 68 13.95 3.18 5.79
N ALA A 69 13.85 4.51 5.92
CA ALA A 69 12.97 5.15 6.88
C ALA A 69 11.49 4.79 6.62
N GLU A 70 11.06 4.88 5.37
CA GLU A 70 9.70 4.52 4.93
C GLU A 70 9.38 3.04 5.22
N SER A 71 10.30 2.12 4.88
CA SER A 71 10.12 0.70 5.17
C SER A 71 9.98 0.43 6.67
N ARG A 72 10.81 1.06 7.51
CA ARG A 72 10.67 0.96 8.97
C ARG A 72 9.34 1.50 9.46
N SER A 73 8.83 2.58 8.86
CA SER A 73 7.52 3.15 9.16
C SER A 73 6.40 2.18 8.77
N TYR A 74 6.47 1.61 7.57
CA TYR A 74 5.53 0.62 7.04
C TYR A 74 5.46 -0.66 7.90
N PHE A 75 6.58 -1.09 8.50
CA PHE A 75 6.61 -2.23 9.43
C PHE A 75 6.34 -1.85 10.89
N SER A 76 6.14 -0.57 11.20
CA SER A 76 5.90 -0.12 12.58
C SER A 76 4.45 -0.33 13.00
N GLU A 77 4.23 -0.55 14.29
CA GLU A 77 2.89 -0.61 14.88
C GLU A 77 2.16 0.74 14.83
N LEU A 78 2.89 1.84 14.63
CA LEU A 78 2.35 3.21 14.61
C LEU A 78 1.52 3.49 13.35
N GLU A 79 1.94 2.97 12.20
CA GLU A 79 1.16 3.05 10.96
C GLU A 79 0.13 1.92 10.83
N GLY A 80 0.21 0.91 11.70
CA GLY A 80 -0.87 0.00 12.08
C GLY A 80 -1.43 -0.92 10.99
N GLN A 81 -1.08 -0.75 9.72
CA GLN A 81 -1.59 -1.55 8.61
C GLN A 81 -0.53 -1.72 7.52
N MET A 82 0.06 -2.91 7.43
CA MET A 82 0.90 -3.29 6.28
C MET A 82 0.01 -3.54 5.06
N VAL A 83 -0.35 -2.48 4.34
CA VAL A 83 -1.25 -2.55 3.19
C VAL A 83 -0.50 -2.99 1.93
N LYS A 84 -1.04 -4.01 1.26
CA LYS A 84 -0.58 -4.45 -0.06
C LYS A 84 -1.66 -4.20 -1.08
N SER A 85 -1.27 -3.69 -2.26
CA SER A 85 -2.18 -3.48 -3.38
C SER A 85 -1.68 -4.21 -4.61
N THR A 86 -2.52 -5.08 -5.18
CA THR A 86 -2.16 -5.91 -6.32
C THR A 86 -2.57 -5.23 -7.63
N LEU A 87 -1.63 -5.11 -8.56
CA LEU A 87 -1.84 -4.63 -9.92
C LEU A 87 -1.54 -5.75 -10.92
N GLY A 88 -2.12 -5.66 -12.11
CA GLY A 88 -1.92 -6.66 -13.15
C GLY A 88 -1.41 -6.06 -14.44
N VAL A 89 -0.45 -6.73 -15.07
CA VAL A 89 0.11 -6.38 -16.38
C VAL A 89 -0.10 -7.52 -17.37
N GLY A 90 -0.25 -7.18 -18.65
CA GLY A 90 -0.54 -8.12 -19.73
C GLY A 90 0.69 -8.72 -20.41
N SER A 91 1.91 -8.33 -20.02
CA SER A 91 3.14 -8.92 -20.57
C SER A 91 4.36 -8.65 -19.69
N GLU A 92 5.45 -9.37 -19.95
CA GLU A 92 6.76 -9.07 -19.37
C GLU A 92 7.25 -7.66 -19.73
N GLY A 93 6.99 -7.21 -20.95
CA GLY A 93 7.41 -5.89 -21.41
C GLY A 93 6.76 -4.76 -20.60
N GLU A 94 5.50 -4.91 -20.23
CA GLU A 94 4.81 -3.97 -19.33
C GLU A 94 5.39 -3.97 -17.91
N LEU A 95 5.73 -5.17 -17.38
CA LEU A 95 6.38 -5.30 -16.07
C LEU A 95 7.76 -4.61 -16.06
N ARG A 96 8.55 -4.81 -17.12
CA ARG A 96 9.88 -4.19 -17.26
C ARG A 96 9.79 -2.67 -17.39
N LYS A 97 8.82 -2.15 -18.15
CA LYS A 97 8.57 -0.70 -18.22
C LYS A 97 8.20 -0.10 -16.87
N ALA A 98 7.47 -0.84 -16.02
CA ALA A 98 7.19 -0.40 -14.65
C ALA A 98 8.49 -0.36 -13.82
N ALA A 99 9.31 -1.40 -13.90
CA ALA A 99 10.61 -1.44 -13.22
C ALA A 99 11.57 -0.32 -13.64
N GLU A 100 11.63 0.00 -14.93
CA GLU A 100 12.42 1.13 -15.45
C GLU A 100 11.98 2.47 -14.84
N LYS A 101 10.66 2.70 -14.73
CA LYS A 101 10.11 3.90 -14.09
C LYS A 101 10.43 3.97 -12.60
N LEU A 102 10.31 2.85 -11.88
CA LEU A 102 10.64 2.78 -10.45
C LEU A 102 12.13 3.05 -10.22
N SER A 103 12.99 2.46 -11.05
CA SER A 103 14.43 2.69 -11.03
C SER A 103 14.80 4.16 -11.28
N ALA A 104 14.16 4.80 -12.25
CA ALA A 104 14.41 6.21 -12.59
C ALA A 104 14.06 7.18 -11.43
N VAL A 105 13.11 6.81 -10.57
CA VAL A 105 12.71 7.60 -9.40
C VAL A 105 13.45 7.16 -8.12
N GLY A 106 14.23 6.08 -8.19
CA GLY A 106 14.97 5.53 -7.04
C GLY A 106 14.08 4.84 -6.01
N LEU A 107 12.90 4.35 -6.42
CA LEU A 107 12.02 3.59 -5.53
C LEU A 107 12.49 2.14 -5.42
N PRO A 108 12.50 1.53 -4.22
CA PRO A 108 12.90 0.13 -4.05
C PRO A 108 11.88 -0.81 -4.67
N PHE A 109 12.35 -1.79 -5.45
CA PHE A 109 11.51 -2.83 -6.06
C PHE A 109 12.29 -4.13 -6.29
N LYS A 110 11.56 -5.23 -6.53
CA LYS A 110 12.11 -6.52 -6.96
C LYS A 110 11.32 -7.07 -8.13
N LEU A 111 12.03 -7.70 -9.06
CA LEU A 111 11.48 -8.35 -10.26
C LEU A 111 11.83 -9.83 -10.26
#